data_AF-A0A7W0VJN4-F1
#
_entry.id   AF-A0A7W0VJN4-F1
#
_cell.length_a   1.000
_cell.length_b   1.000
_cell.length_c   1.000
_cell.angle_alpha   90.00
_cell.angle_beta   90.00
_cell.angle_gamma   90.00
#
_symmetry.space_group_name_H-M   'P 1'
#
loop_
_entity.id
_entity.type
_entity.pdbx_description
1 polymer ?
#
loop_
_entity_poly.entity_id
_entity_poly.type
_entity_poly.pdbx_seq_one_letter_code
_entity_poly.pdbx_strand_id
1 'polypeptide(L)'
;MALLTGAALALTARAEAQRQPGWEVRVAERIEVAPGASGAIAISIAVDRGLTVSKDAAVIVDLIAPAGITLRKRRLGRGEAVDPEADAPRFAVPVRATEAGEHALKIRMRFWVCGGKACRPVDVRRSAVVVVAAPSAPVVPPADAGTGGAP
;
A
#
# COMPACT_ATOMS: atom_id res chain seq x y z
N MET A 1 10.55 51.24 -2.60
CA MET A 1 10.42 50.10 -3.53
C MET A 1 11.45 49.05 -3.12
N ALA A 2 11.05 48.05 -2.33
CA ALA A 2 11.87 46.87 -2.04
C ALA A 2 10.90 45.69 -1.83
N LEU A 3 10.75 44.88 -2.86
CA LEU A 3 9.98 43.63 -2.86
C LEU A 3 10.83 42.58 -2.13
N LEU A 4 10.38 42.10 -0.98
CA LEU A 4 10.94 40.91 -0.33
C LEU A 4 10.19 39.68 -0.86
N THR A 5 10.83 39.02 -1.82
CA THR A 5 10.41 37.75 -2.42
C THR A 5 10.52 36.65 -1.38
N GLY A 6 9.38 36.08 -0.98
CA GLY A 6 9.30 34.95 -0.05
C GLY A 6 9.84 33.67 -0.69
N ALA A 7 10.84 33.04 -0.05
CA ALA A 7 11.30 31.71 -0.39
C ALA A 7 10.36 30.67 0.24
N ALA A 8 9.54 30.03 -0.59
CA ALA A 8 8.73 28.89 -0.18
C ALA A 8 9.63 27.65 0.01
N LEU A 9 9.86 27.26 1.27
CA LEU A 9 10.46 25.98 1.63
C LEU A 9 9.48 24.85 1.30
N ALA A 10 9.74 24.13 0.21
CA ALA A 10 9.07 22.88 -0.10
C ALA A 10 9.55 21.78 0.87
N LEU A 11 8.74 21.48 1.90
CA LEU A 11 8.94 20.30 2.74
C LEU A 11 8.61 19.04 1.93
N THR A 12 9.63 18.43 1.31
CA THR A 12 9.53 17.04 0.87
C THR A 12 9.59 16.13 2.09
N ALA A 13 8.43 15.88 2.70
CA ALA A 13 8.27 14.85 3.71
C ALA A 13 8.46 13.47 3.05
N ARG A 14 9.70 12.99 3.01
CA ARG A 14 9.96 11.57 2.74
C ARG A 14 9.34 10.81 3.90
N ALA A 15 8.35 9.98 3.61
CA ALA A 15 7.80 9.03 4.56
C ALA A 15 8.89 8.00 4.87
N GLU A 16 9.82 8.35 5.75
CA GLU A 16 10.77 7.40 6.29
C GLU A 16 9.95 6.29 6.95
N ALA A 17 10.08 5.08 6.41
CA ALA A 17 9.62 3.89 7.09
C ALA A 17 10.16 3.96 8.52
N GLN A 18 9.29 4.28 9.51
CA GLN A 18 9.73 4.39 10.91
C GLN A 18 10.26 3.03 11.34
N ARG A 19 11.58 2.86 11.29
CA ARG A 19 12.28 1.77 11.96
C ARG A 19 12.28 2.11 13.44
N GLN A 20 11.59 1.30 14.21
CA GLN A 20 11.70 1.33 15.65
C GLN A 20 12.75 0.27 16.04
N PRO A 21 13.58 0.52 17.06
CA PRO A 21 14.49 -0.52 17.53
C PRO A 21 13.70 -1.77 17.94
N GLY A 22 14.06 -2.94 17.41
CA GLY A 22 13.39 -4.22 17.69
C GLY A 22 12.34 -4.68 16.67
N TRP A 23 11.73 -3.78 15.90
CA TRP A 23 10.71 -4.17 14.92
C TRP A 23 10.48 -3.13 13.81
N GLU A 24 10.01 -3.60 12.65
CA GLU A 24 9.70 -2.77 11.50
C GLU A 24 8.41 -3.27 10.82
N VAL A 25 7.55 -2.33 10.43
CA VAL A 25 6.43 -2.61 9.54
C VAL A 25 6.80 -2.14 8.14
N ARG A 26 6.88 -3.09 7.21
CA ARG A 26 7.16 -2.83 5.80
C ARG A 26 5.88 -2.95 5.00
N VAL A 27 5.66 -1.96 4.16
CA VAL A 27 4.55 -1.89 3.20
C VAL A 27 5.15 -1.43 1.88
N ALA A 28 4.71 -2.01 0.77
CA ALA A 28 5.05 -1.46 -0.54
C ALA A 28 4.54 -0.01 -0.62
N GLU A 29 5.45 0.96 -0.79
CA GLU A 29 5.09 2.38 -0.85
C GLU A 29 4.23 2.71 -2.07
N ARG A 30 4.45 1.97 -3.16
CA ARG A 30 3.78 2.17 -4.44
C ARG A 30 3.55 0.82 -5.12
N ILE A 31 2.35 0.63 -5.68
CA ILE A 31 2.03 -0.48 -6.57
C ILE A 31 1.33 0.05 -7.82
N GLU A 32 1.56 -0.60 -8.95
CA GLU A 32 0.92 -0.26 -10.21
C GLU A 32 -0.10 -1.33 -10.58
N VAL A 33 -1.29 -0.90 -11.00
CA VAL A 33 -2.36 -1.79 -11.46
C VAL A 33 -2.99 -1.23 -12.72
N ALA A 34 -3.36 -2.11 -13.65
CA ALA A 34 -4.12 -1.72 -14.82
C ALA A 34 -5.56 -1.32 -14.42
N PRO A 35 -6.24 -0.44 -15.19
CA PRO A 35 -7.65 -0.12 -14.99
C PRO A 35 -8.53 -1.37 -14.87
N GLY A 36 -9.32 -1.45 -13.80
CA GLY A 36 -10.25 -2.56 -13.56
C GLY A 36 -9.61 -3.86 -13.07
N ALA A 37 -8.28 -3.94 -13.07
CA ALA A 37 -7.51 -5.09 -12.61
C ALA A 37 -7.39 -5.15 -11.08
N SER A 38 -6.98 -6.31 -10.58
CA SER A 38 -6.65 -6.51 -9.17
C SER A 38 -5.14 -6.60 -8.98
N GLY A 39 -4.67 -5.99 -7.90
CA GLY A 39 -3.30 -6.12 -7.39
C GLY A 39 -3.30 -6.58 -5.94
N ALA A 40 -2.11 -6.78 -5.38
CA ALA A 40 -1.93 -7.12 -3.98
C ALA A 40 -0.91 -6.19 -3.33
N ILE A 41 -1.26 -5.63 -2.18
CA ILE A 41 -0.32 -4.87 -1.34
C ILE A 41 0.25 -5.84 -0.32
N ALA A 42 1.57 -6.04 -0.38
CA ALA A 42 2.29 -6.81 0.61
C ALA A 42 2.56 -5.96 1.86
N ILE A 43 2.19 -6.50 3.02
CA ILE A 43 2.47 -5.93 4.33
C ILE A 43 3.21 -7.00 5.14
N SER A 44 4.39 -6.67 5.65
CA SER A 44 5.16 -7.59 6.49
C SER A 44 5.59 -6.93 7.78
N ILE A 45 5.41 -7.63 8.89
CA ILE A 45 6.01 -7.29 10.17
C ILE A 45 7.37 -7.99 10.22
N ALA A 46 8.44 -7.25 10.49
CA ALA A 46 9.76 -7.77 10.79
C ALA A 46 10.07 -7.49 12.26
N VAL A 47 10.66 -8.47 12.95
CA VAL A 47 11.06 -8.38 14.35
C VAL A 47 12.51 -8.84 14.46
N ASP A 48 13.27 -8.23 15.37
CA ASP A 48 14.65 -8.61 15.62
C ASP A 48 14.74 -9.97 16.34
N ARG A 49 15.94 -10.56 16.39
CA ARG A 49 16.15 -11.86 17.05
C ARG A 49 15.72 -11.82 18.51
N GLY A 50 14.98 -12.84 18.94
CA GLY A 50 14.44 -12.95 20.30
C GLY A 50 13.12 -12.23 20.52
N LEU A 51 12.56 -11.61 19.48
CA LEU A 51 11.24 -10.99 19.49
C LEU A 51 10.26 -11.75 18.59
N THR A 52 8.98 -11.75 18.96
CA THR A 52 7.89 -12.35 18.20
C THR A 52 6.64 -11.49 18.28
N VAL A 53 5.72 -11.64 17.33
CA VAL A 53 4.36 -11.09 17.41
C VAL A 53 3.49 -12.07 18.19
N SER A 54 2.86 -11.58 19.27
CA SER A 54 2.03 -12.39 20.18
C SER A 54 1.00 -13.24 19.42
N LYS A 55 0.99 -14.56 19.69
CA LYS A 55 -0.02 -15.48 19.16
C LYS A 55 -1.35 -15.41 19.92
N ASP A 56 -1.30 -14.99 21.19
CA ASP A 56 -2.47 -14.89 22.08
C ASP A 56 -3.19 -13.55 21.98
N ALA A 57 -2.49 -12.48 21.56
CA ALA A 57 -3.07 -11.16 21.37
C ALA A 57 -3.49 -10.91 19.91
N ALA A 58 -4.47 -10.01 19.74
CA ALA A 58 -4.95 -9.65 18.42
C ALA A 58 -3.88 -8.94 17.59
N VAL A 59 -3.72 -9.39 16.34
CA VAL A 59 -3.11 -8.62 15.25
C VAL A 59 -4.25 -8.02 14.44
N ILE A 60 -4.28 -6.70 14.27
CA ILE A 60 -5.34 -5.98 13.58
C ILE A 60 -4.72 -5.08 12.50
N VAL A 61 -5.19 -5.21 11.27
CA VAL A 61 -4.84 -4.31 10.16
C VAL A 61 -6.11 -3.63 9.66
N ASP A 62 -6.27 -2.34 9.95
CA ASP A 62 -7.37 -1.51 9.46
C ASP A 62 -6.95 -0.78 8.18
N LEU A 63 -7.81 -0.83 7.17
CA LEU A 63 -7.58 -0.31 5.82
C LEU A 63 -8.62 0.74 5.47
N ILE A 64 -8.16 1.94 5.13
CA ILE A 64 -9.00 3.06 4.70
C ILE A 64 -8.70 3.33 3.23
N ALA A 65 -9.52 2.76 2.35
CA ALA A 65 -9.48 3.00 0.92
C ALA A 65 -10.13 4.35 0.57
N PRO A 66 -9.53 5.13 -0.34
CA PRO A 66 -10.18 6.28 -0.95
C PRO A 66 -11.24 5.81 -1.99
N ALA A 67 -11.94 6.77 -2.60
CA ALA A 67 -12.72 6.50 -3.81
C ALA A 67 -11.83 5.88 -4.90
N GLY A 68 -12.41 5.10 -5.82
CA GLY A 68 -11.67 4.42 -6.88
C GLY A 68 -10.93 3.14 -6.47
N ILE A 69 -10.80 2.84 -5.16
CA ILE A 69 -10.21 1.60 -4.63
C ILE A 69 -11.25 0.76 -3.90
N THR A 70 -11.39 -0.49 -4.33
CA THR A 70 -12.23 -1.50 -3.68
C THR A 70 -11.35 -2.52 -2.96
N LEU A 71 -11.72 -2.84 -1.71
CA LEU A 71 -11.10 -3.88 -0.89
C LEU A 71 -12.12 -4.96 -0.58
N ARG A 72 -11.69 -6.23 -0.59
CA ARG A 72 -12.58 -7.34 -0.15
C ARG A 72 -12.93 -7.24 1.34
N LYS A 73 -11.94 -6.87 2.16
CA LYS A 73 -12.10 -6.73 3.61
C LYS A 73 -11.29 -5.52 4.06
N ARG A 74 -11.90 -4.66 4.89
CA ARG A 74 -11.28 -3.42 5.38
C ARG A 74 -10.56 -3.60 6.72
N ARG A 75 -10.79 -4.72 7.42
CA ARG A 75 -10.14 -5.05 8.67
C ARG A 75 -9.68 -6.50 8.64
N LEU A 76 -8.38 -6.71 8.73
CA LEU A 76 -7.75 -8.04 8.73
C LEU A 76 -7.31 -8.38 10.15
N GLY A 77 -7.42 -9.66 10.50
CA GLY A 77 -6.88 -10.27 11.70
C GLY A 77 -5.78 -11.27 11.36
N ARG A 78 -5.24 -11.94 12.37
CA ARG A 78 -4.20 -12.98 12.18
C ARG A 78 -4.61 -14.08 11.19
N GLY A 79 -5.90 -14.46 11.15
CA GLY A 79 -6.40 -15.50 10.25
C GLY A 79 -6.34 -15.14 8.76
N GLU A 80 -6.21 -13.85 8.42
CA GLU A 80 -6.02 -13.37 7.05
C GLU A 80 -4.54 -13.18 6.68
N ALA A 81 -3.61 -13.51 7.58
CA ALA A 81 -2.21 -13.57 7.25
C ALA A 81 -1.96 -14.71 6.25
N VAL A 82 -0.94 -14.54 5.40
CA VAL A 82 -0.44 -15.58 4.49
C VAL A 82 -0.02 -16.82 5.27
N ASP A 83 0.60 -16.61 6.44
CA ASP A 83 0.91 -17.63 7.43
C ASP A 83 0.47 -17.12 8.82
N PRO A 84 -0.70 -17.56 9.33
CA PRO A 84 -1.21 -17.17 10.63
C PRO A 84 -0.35 -17.62 11.82
N GLU A 85 0.40 -18.71 11.65
CA GLU A 85 1.21 -19.32 12.70
C GLU A 85 2.64 -18.77 12.77
N ALA A 86 3.03 -17.96 11.78
CA ALA A 86 4.30 -17.27 11.78
C ALA A 86 4.47 -16.36 13.01
N ASP A 87 5.69 -16.38 13.55
CA ASP A 87 6.11 -15.46 14.61
C ASP A 87 6.08 -13.99 14.17
N ALA A 88 6.12 -13.75 12.85
CA ALA A 88 5.99 -12.43 12.25
C ALA A 88 5.05 -12.51 11.03
N PRO A 89 3.73 -12.33 11.21
CA PRO A 89 2.74 -12.55 10.16
C PRO A 89 2.89 -11.54 9.02
N ARG A 90 2.58 -12.03 7.81
CA ARG A 90 2.58 -11.25 6.57
C ARG A 90 1.17 -11.24 5.98
N PHE A 91 0.80 -10.16 5.33
CA PHE A 91 -0.51 -9.99 4.72
C PHE A 91 -0.35 -9.66 3.23
N ALA A 92 -1.21 -10.25 2.41
CA ALA A 92 -1.39 -9.88 1.01
C ALA A 92 -2.79 -9.29 0.87
N VAL A 93 -2.89 -7.96 0.78
CA VAL A 93 -4.16 -7.25 0.73
C VAL A 93 -4.61 -7.14 -0.72
N PRO A 94 -5.68 -7.84 -1.15
CA PRO A 94 -6.18 -7.69 -2.51
C PRO A 94 -6.85 -6.32 -2.66
N VAL A 95 -6.40 -5.57 -3.66
CA VAL A 95 -6.98 -4.28 -4.06
C VAL A 95 -7.49 -4.37 -5.48
N ARG A 96 -8.61 -3.73 -5.76
CA ARG A 96 -9.10 -3.51 -7.13
C ARG A 96 -9.23 -2.01 -7.34
N ALA A 97 -8.72 -1.53 -8.46
CA ALA A 97 -8.75 -0.12 -8.79
C ALA A 97 -9.48 0.11 -10.10
N THR A 98 -10.44 1.04 -10.11
CA THR A 98 -11.31 1.29 -11.28
C THR A 98 -11.08 2.65 -11.91
N GLU A 99 -10.55 3.60 -11.15
CA GLU A 99 -10.31 4.97 -11.59
C GLU A 99 -8.83 5.19 -11.84
N ALA A 100 -8.48 5.77 -12.98
CA ALA A 100 -7.11 6.16 -13.30
C ALA A 100 -6.57 7.18 -12.28
N GLY A 101 -5.26 7.14 -12.01
CA GLY A 101 -4.59 8.08 -11.11
C GLY A 101 -3.97 7.42 -9.88
N GLU A 102 -3.53 8.26 -8.93
CA GLU A 102 -2.89 7.83 -7.70
C GLU A 102 -3.87 7.80 -6.53
N HIS A 103 -3.96 6.66 -5.85
CA HIS A 103 -4.88 6.44 -4.76
C HIS A 103 -4.12 6.06 -3.49
N ALA A 104 -4.16 6.93 -2.48
CA ALA A 104 -3.49 6.70 -1.21
C ALA A 104 -4.34 5.80 -0.28
N LEU A 105 -3.95 4.52 -0.16
CA LEU A 105 -4.51 3.60 0.83
C LEU A 105 -3.86 3.85 2.19
N LYS A 106 -4.65 4.21 3.21
CA LYS A 106 -4.14 4.35 4.59
C LYS A 106 -4.28 3.03 5.34
N ILE A 107 -3.25 2.68 6.09
CA ILE A 107 -3.12 1.41 6.80
C ILE A 107 -2.81 1.73 8.26
N ARG A 108 -3.56 1.14 9.19
CA ARG A 108 -3.26 1.16 10.62
C ARG A 108 -3.10 -0.27 11.12
N MET A 109 -1.98 -0.54 11.76
CA MET A 109 -1.65 -1.85 12.33
C MET A 109 -1.56 -1.78 13.83
N ARG A 110 -2.23 -2.71 14.52
CA ARG A 110 -2.17 -2.86 15.97
C ARG A 110 -1.83 -4.30 16.30
N PHE A 111 -0.78 -4.51 17.07
CA PHE A 111 -0.31 -5.84 17.47
C PHE A 111 0.54 -5.74 18.74
N TRP A 112 1.01 -6.89 19.22
CA TRP A 112 1.89 -6.95 20.39
C TRP A 112 3.20 -7.62 20.00
N VAL A 113 4.32 -6.98 20.33
CA VAL A 113 5.66 -7.56 20.21
C VAL A 113 6.07 -8.10 21.57
N CYS A 114 6.46 -9.37 21.63
CA CYS A 114 6.85 -10.07 22.83
C CYS A 114 8.34 -10.41 22.78
N GLY A 115 9.02 -10.29 23.92
CA GLY A 115 10.41 -10.68 24.11
C GLY A 115 10.64 -11.14 25.54
N GLY A 116 11.25 -12.32 25.72
CA GLY A 116 11.37 -12.93 27.05
C GLY A 116 10.01 -13.16 27.70
N LYS A 117 9.74 -12.48 28.82
CA LYS A 117 8.48 -12.59 29.59
C LYS A 117 7.56 -11.36 29.47
N ALA A 118 7.84 -10.44 28.55
CA ALA A 118 7.10 -9.20 28.42
C ALA A 118 6.60 -8.99 26.98
N CYS A 119 5.41 -8.39 26.86
CA CYS A 119 4.86 -7.95 25.58
C CYS A 119 4.56 -6.45 25.63
N ARG A 120 4.76 -5.76 24.50
CA ARG A 120 4.48 -4.33 24.33
C ARG A 120 3.48 -4.12 23.20
N PRO A 121 2.46 -3.26 23.38
CA PRO A 121 1.55 -2.94 22.31
C PRO A 121 2.25 -2.04 21.28
N VAL A 122 1.95 -2.27 20.02
CA VAL A 122 2.43 -1.49 18.88
C VAL A 122 1.23 -1.00 18.09
N ASP A 123 1.19 0.31 17.79
CA ASP A 123 0.20 0.94 16.92
C ASP A 123 0.95 1.77 15.88
N VAL A 124 0.79 1.41 14.60
CA VAL A 124 1.56 1.97 13.49
C VAL A 124 0.63 2.40 12.38
N ARG A 125 0.93 3.54 11.78
CA ARG A 125 0.26 4.02 10.57
C ARG A 125 1.22 4.01 9.38
N ARG A 126 0.73 3.55 8.24
CA ARG A 126 1.43 3.52 6.96
C ARG A 126 0.48 3.94 5.84
N SER A 127 1.05 4.22 4.69
CA SER A 127 0.32 4.46 3.46
C SER A 127 0.96 3.71 2.32
N ALA A 128 0.15 3.26 1.37
CA ALA A 128 0.58 2.76 0.08
C ALA A 128 -0.14 3.54 -1.01
N VAL A 129 0.57 3.87 -2.09
CA VAL A 129 0.01 4.51 -3.27
C VAL A 129 -0.31 3.43 -4.30
N VAL A 130 -1.59 3.33 -4.67
CA VAL A 130 -2.02 2.50 -5.80
C VAL A 130 -2.11 3.40 -7.02
N VAL A 131 -1.26 3.15 -8.00
CA VAL A 131 -1.23 3.88 -9.26
C VAL A 131 -2.00 3.08 -10.29
N VAL A 132 -2.99 3.72 -10.90
CA VAL A 132 -3.78 3.15 -11.97
C VAL A 132 -3.42 3.89 -13.24
N ALA A 133 -2.84 3.17 -14.20
CA ALA A 133 -2.51 3.73 -15.50
C ALA A 133 -3.78 4.31 -16.15
N ALA A 134 -3.69 5.47 -16.81
CA ALA A 134 -4.80 5.92 -17.64
C ALA A 134 -5.04 4.90 -18.76
N PRO A 135 -6.30 4.57 -19.10
CA PRO A 135 -6.56 3.79 -20.29
C PRO A 135 -6.01 4.58 -21.49
N SER A 136 -4.90 4.10 -22.07
CA SER A 136 -4.43 4.63 -23.34
C SER A 136 -5.52 4.33 -24.36
N ALA A 137 -6.03 5.37 -25.04
CA ALA A 137 -6.97 5.19 -26.13
C ALA A 137 -6.40 4.14 -27.12
N PRO A 138 -7.24 3.23 -27.65
CA PRO A 138 -6.77 2.31 -28.67
C PRO A 138 -6.17 3.13 -29.80
N VAL A 139 -4.91 2.86 -30.15
CA VAL A 139 -4.29 3.38 -31.37
C VAL A 139 -5.11 2.79 -32.51
N VAL A 140 -6.04 3.58 -33.04
CA VAL A 140 -6.70 3.26 -34.30
C VAL A 140 -5.62 3.47 -35.36
N PRO A 141 -5.08 2.42 -36.00
CA PRO A 141 -4.19 2.62 -37.14
C PRO A 141 -4.94 3.47 -38.17
N PRO A 142 -4.27 4.44 -38.84
CA PRO A 142 -4.92 5.24 -39.86
C PRO A 142 -5.57 4.28 -40.86
N ALA A 143 -6.88 4.42 -41.03
CA ALA A 143 -7.59 3.75 -42.10
C ALA A 143 -6.99 4.30 -43.41
N ASP A 144 -6.26 3.46 -44.13
CA ASP A 144 -5.80 3.78 -45.47
C ASP A 144 -7.04 4.08 -46.33
N ALA A 145 -7.29 5.37 -46.54
CA ALA A 145 -8.22 5.87 -47.53
C ALA A 145 -7.60 5.58 -48.91
N GLY A 146 -8.37 4.89 -49.74
CA GLY A 146 -7.86 4.23 -50.94
C GLY A 146 -7.51 5.12 -52.14
N THR A 147 -7.07 4.47 -53.20
CA THR A 147 -7.22 4.88 -54.61
C THR A 147 -6.99 3.59 -55.42
N GLY A 148 -7.97 2.99 -56.09
CA GLY A 148 -8.62 3.47 -57.31
C GLY A 148 -7.98 2.77 -58.52
N GLY A 149 -8.75 1.98 -59.27
CA GLY A 149 -8.32 1.49 -60.59
C GLY A 149 -8.91 0.17 -61.05
N ALA A 150 -10.07 0.24 -61.72
CA ALA A 150 -10.47 -0.73 -62.75
C ALA A 150 -9.53 -0.57 -63.99
N PRO A 151 -9.41 -1.58 -64.87
CA PRO A 151 -10.48 -1.90 -65.82
C PRO A 151 -10.95 -3.37 -65.81
#